data_AF-W7SM28-F1
#
_entry.id   AF-W7SM28-F1
#
_cell.length_a   1.000
_cell.length_b   1.000
_cell.length_c   1.000
_cell.angle_alpha   90.00
_cell.angle_beta   90.00
_cell.angle_gamma   90.00
#
_symmetry.space_group_name_H-M   'P 1'
#
loop_
_entity.id
_entity.type
_entity.pdbx_description
1 polymer ?
#
loop_
_entity_poly.entity_id
_entity_poly.type
_entity_poly.pdbx_seq_one_letter_code
_entity_poly.pdbx_strand_id
1 'polypeptide(L)' 'MPDLVGKTVWDADNAVPFGTRLLLVDGTGAHRKVVWPGSWQVCKQDPAAGTPLTSATAVTLTVVKLEEKC' A
#
# COMPACT_ATOMS: atom_id res chain seq x y z
N MET A 1 0.02 3.91 11.99
CA MET A 1 0.38 3.64 10.59
C MET A 1 1.65 2.81 10.62
N PRO A 2 1.60 1.53 10.25
CA PRO A 2 2.79 0.69 10.16
C PRO A 2 3.75 1.19 9.07
N ASP A 3 5.01 0.74 9.14
CA ASP A 3 5.97 0.90 8.03
C ASP A 3 5.73 -0.21 7.00
N LEU A 4 5.26 0.19 5.83
CA LEU A 4 4.76 -0.68 4.77
C LEU A 4 5.65 -0.65 3.52
N VAL A 5 6.58 0.29 3.41
CA VAL A 5 7.45 0.40 2.24
C VAL A 5 8.30 -0.87 2.11
N GLY A 6 8.39 -1.40 0.89
CA GLY A 6 9.07 -2.67 0.59
C GLY A 6 8.28 -3.94 0.91
N LYS A 7 7.09 -3.83 1.53
CA LYS A 7 6.20 -4.99 1.73
C LYS A 7 5.36 -5.27 0.50
N THR A 8 4.85 -6.49 0.39
CA THR A 8 3.81 -6.79 -0.60
C THR A 8 2.50 -6.11 -0.23
N VAL A 9 1.60 -5.90 -1.20
CA VAL A 9 0.26 -5.34 -0.90
C VAL A 9 -0.54 -6.28 0.01
N TRP A 10 -0.34 -7.59 -0.12
CA TRP A 10 -0.93 -8.58 0.78
C TRP A 10 -0.45 -8.40 2.23
N ASP A 11 0.85 -8.27 2.44
CA ASP A 11 1.40 -8.08 3.79
C ASP A 11 1.01 -6.71 4.37
N ALA A 12 0.89 -5.69 3.52
CA ALA A 12 0.47 -4.36 3.90
C ALA A 12 -0.99 -4.32 4.40
N ASP A 13 -1.89 -5.04 3.72
CA ASP A 13 -3.29 -5.19 4.13
C ASP A 13 -3.43 -5.89 5.49
N ASN A 14 -2.63 -6.94 5.72
CA ASN A 14 -2.62 -7.65 7.01
C ASN A 14 -1.95 -6.87 8.15
N ALA A 15 -1.15 -5.85 7.85
CA ALA A 15 -0.46 -5.04 8.84
C ALA A 15 -1.28 -3.85 9.36
N VAL A 16 -2.31 -3.42 8.62
CA VAL A 16 -3.20 -2.32 9.03
C VAL A 16 -4.39 -2.85 9.84
N PRO A 17 -5.02 -2.01 10.69
CA PRO A 17 -6.23 -2.40 11.41
C PRO A 17 -7.34 -2.88 10.46
N PHE A 18 -8.10 -3.89 10.89
CA PHE A 18 -9.22 -4.42 10.12
C PHE A 18 -10.21 -3.31 9.73
N GLY A 19 -10.64 -3.30 8.46
CA GLY A 19 -11.55 -2.29 7.92
C GLY A 19 -10.88 -0.96 7.53
N THR A 20 -9.55 -0.85 7.63
CA THR A 20 -8.82 0.31 7.08
C THR A 20 -9.08 0.42 5.59
N ARG A 21 -9.51 1.60 5.13
CA ARG A 21 -9.73 1.84 3.70
C ARG A 21 -8.39 2.01 2.99
N LEU A 22 -7.99 1.01 2.21
CA LEU A 22 -6.80 1.07 1.37
C LEU A 22 -7.12 1.57 -0.04
N LEU A 23 -6.35 2.56 -0.49
CA LEU A 23 -6.36 3.09 -1.86
C LEU A 23 -5.04 2.70 -2.52
N LEU A 24 -5.11 1.92 -3.59
CA LEU A 24 -3.92 1.43 -4.29
C LEU A 24 -3.72 2.25 -5.57
N VAL A 25 -2.53 2.81 -5.74
CA VAL A 25 -2.13 3.63 -6.89
C VAL A 25 -0.95 2.98 -7.58
N ASP A 26 -1.05 2.73 -8.88
CA ASP A 26 0.07 2.23 -9.67
C ASP A 26 1.16 3.31 -9.80
N GLY A 27 2.32 3.05 -9.19
CA GLY A 27 3.47 3.95 -9.16
C GLY A 27 4.15 4.17 -10.50
N THR A 28 3.88 3.31 -11.49
CA THR A 28 4.38 3.49 -12.86
C THR A 28 3.60 4.53 -13.66
N GLY A 29 2.43 4.97 -13.17
CA GLY A 29 1.52 5.83 -13.92
C GLY A 29 0.72 5.10 -15.01
N ALA A 30 0.86 3.78 -15.15
CA ALA A 30 0.10 3.00 -16.13
C ALA A 30 -1.37 2.74 -15.74
N HIS A 31 -1.80 3.25 -14.57
CA HIS A 31 -3.17 3.12 -14.05
C HIS A 31 -3.68 1.67 -13.99
N ARG A 32 -2.79 0.69 -13.80
CA ARG A 32 -3.17 -0.71 -13.71
C ARG A 32 -3.91 -0.98 -12.41
N LYS A 33 -4.89 -1.89 -12.47
CA LYS A 33 -5.52 -2.42 -11.26
C LYS A 33 -4.62 -3.44 -10.59
N VAL A 34 -4.54 -3.38 -9.27
CA VAL A 34 -3.81 -4.37 -8.48
C VAL A 34 -4.59 -5.69 -8.49
N VAL A 35 -4.14 -6.61 -9.34
CA VAL A 35 -4.59 -8.01 -9.36
C VAL A 35 -3.46 -8.86 -8.81
N TRP A 36 -3.80 -9.79 -7.91
CA TRP A 36 -2.86 -10.61 -7.13
C TRP A 36 -1.97 -9.75 -6.21
N PRO A 37 -2.47 -9.30 -5.04
CA PRO A 37 -1.78 -8.36 -4.15
C PRO A 37 -0.36 -8.80 -3.73
N GLY A 38 -0.10 -10.10 -3.64
CA GLY A 38 1.23 -10.64 -3.35
C GLY A 38 2.26 -10.43 -4.45
N SER A 39 1.85 -10.07 -5.67
CA SER A 39 2.72 -9.77 -6.82
C SER A 39 3.02 -8.27 -6.98
N TRP A 40 2.69 -7.46 -5.98
CA TRP A 40 2.91 -6.01 -5.98
C TRP A 40 3.61 -5.60 -4.69
N GLN A 41 4.53 -4.66 -4.78
CA GLN A 41 5.24 -4.08 -3.64
C GLN A 41 4.86 -2.61 -3.42
N VAL A 42 4.90 -2.18 -2.17
CA VAL A 42 4.66 -0.79 -1.75
C VAL A 42 5.94 0.03 -1.92
N CYS A 43 5.90 1.05 -2.75
CA CYS A 43 6.98 2.03 -2.92
C CYS A 43 6.81 3.26 -2.03
N LYS A 44 5.56 3.65 -1.77
CA LYS A 44 5.23 4.80 -0.94
C LYS A 44 3.93 4.56 -0.19
N GLN A 45 3.83 5.12 1.00
CA GLN A 45 2.62 5.12 1.81
C GLN A 45 2.23 6.54 2.21
N ASP A 46 0.94 6.76 2.36
CA ASP A 46 0.35 7.94 2.95
C ASP A 46 -0.87 7.51 3.79
N PRO A 47 -0.95 7.81 5.09
CA PRO A 47 0.01 8.59 5.88
C PRO A 47 1.39 7.95 6.04
N ALA A 48 2.38 8.75 6.45
CA ALA A 48 3.72 8.27 6.75
C ALA A 48 3.73 7.28 7.94
N ALA A 49 4.73 6.40 7.98
CA ALA A 49 4.91 5.46 9.09
C ALA A 49 4.97 6.19 10.45
N GLY A 50 4.40 5.58 11.48
CA GLY A 50 4.26 6.18 12.81
C GLY A 50 3.06 7.12 12.99
N THR A 51 2.42 7.57 11.91
CA THR A 51 1.21 8.41 12.01
C THR A 51 0.06 7.65 12.70
N PRO A 52 -0.64 8.21 13.70
CA PRO A 52 -1.82 7.58 14.27
C PRO A 52 -2.89 7.35 13.20
N LEU A 53 -3.37 6.11 13.05
CA LEU A 53 -4.50 5.81 12.17
C LEU A 53 -5.79 5.90 12.98
N THR A 54 -6.77 6.63 12.47
CA THR A 54 -8.15 6.62 12.99
C THR A 54 -9.03 5.78 12.06
N SER A 55 -10.19 5.35 12.54
CA SER A 55 -11.16 4.58 11.75
C SER A 55 -11.66 5.29 10.49
N ALA A 56 -11.52 6.62 10.41
CA ALA A 56 -11.88 7.44 9.25
C ALA A 56 -10.72 7.67 8.27
N THR A 57 -9.49 7.27 8.62
CA THR A 57 -8.30 7.57 7.82
C THR A 57 -8.19 6.58 6.66
N ALA A 58 -8.25 7.09 5.43
CA ALA A 58 -7.88 6.31 4.25
C ALA A 58 -6.35 6.23 4.15
N VAL A 59 -5.84 5.06 3.81
CA VAL A 59 -4.41 4.82 3.59
C VAL A 59 -4.19 4.64 2.10
N THR A 60 -3.36 5.48 1.50
CA THR A 60 -2.95 5.38 0.11
C THR A 60 -1.60 4.70 0.01
N LEU A 61 -1.52 3.63 -0.79
CA LEU A 61 -0.29 2.94 -1.12
C LEU A 61 0.02 3.13 -2.60
N THR A 62 1.19 3.70 -2.90
CA THR A 62 1.76 3.67 -4.24
C THR A 62 2.52 2.37 -4.41
N VAL A 63 2.14 1.60 -5.42
CA VAL A 63 2.59 0.21 -5.59
C VAL A 63 3.06 -0.04 -7.02
N VAL A 64 4.01 -0.94 -7.16
CA VAL A 64 4.53 -1.43 -8.45
C VAL A 64 4.59 -2.94 -8.43
N LYS A 65 4.77 -3.60 -9.56
CA LYS A 65 5.02 -5.04 -9.61
C LYS A 65 6.36 -5.38 -8.95
N LEU A 66 6.51 -6.60 -8.43
CA LEU A 66 7.75 -7.02 -7.74
C LEU A 66 9.01 -6.87 -8.60
N GLU A 67 8.87 -7.05 -9.92
CA GLU A 67 9.94 -6.92 -10.91
C GLU A 67 10.25 -5.45 -11.29
N GLU A 68 9.44 -4.49 -10.84
CA GLU A 68 9.58 -3.06 -11.14
C GLU A 68 10.32 -2.33 -10.03
N LYS A 69 10.92 -1.18 -10.36
CA LYS A 69 11.61 -0.34 -9.38
C LYS A 69 10.66 0.67 -8.74
N CYS A 70 10.80 0.79 -7.44
CA CYS A 70 10.54 2.02 -6.70
C CYS A 70 11.74 2.98 -6.91
#